data_AF-A0A7V8VWM4-F1
#
_entry.id   AF-A0A7V8VWM4-F1
#
_cell.length_a   1.000
_cell.length_b   1.000
_cell.length_c   1.000
_cell.angle_alpha   90.00
_cell.angle_beta   90.00
_cell.angle_gamma   90.00
#
_symmetry.space_group_name_H-M   'P 1'
#
loop_
_entity.id
_entity.type
_entity.pdbx_description
1 polymer ?
#
loop_
_entity_poly.entity_id
_entity_poly.type
_entity_poly.pdbx_seq_one_letter_code
_entity_poly.pdbx_strand_id
1 'polypeptide(L)'
;LNIHPSLLPAGRGPEPLFWAFRWGLRETGVTVHRMERGLDTGPILAQETVPIGGDATIPSLEDDLASRGGSLARRVIDELPRGAAVPVPQSDAATPWARIPGTDDLTVTTAWAAVDAARFIRAASPVYGRIGCVVGDTGRSILPGFHARDIVAVREHDDDGGEPVSCEGDTVRVRFTPGAIRFRIVPDVAPLTLHPRTSALGTPPGALPDALLDALPG
;
A
#
# COMPACT_ATOMS: atom_id res chain seq x y z
N LEU A 1 10.82 19.00 15.11
CA LEU A 1 10.11 18.83 13.83
C LEU A 1 10.11 17.35 13.52
N ASN A 2 9.07 16.83 12.88
CA ASN A 2 9.08 15.49 12.31
C ASN A 2 8.90 15.56 10.80
N ILE A 3 9.45 14.58 10.08
CA ILE A 3 9.23 14.37 8.65
C ILE A 3 8.42 13.09 8.53
N HIS A 4 7.21 13.19 7.99
CA HIS A 4 6.27 12.09 7.92
C HIS A 4 5.98 11.74 6.45
N PRO A 5 6.12 10.47 6.01
CA PRO A 5 6.01 10.09 4.60
C PRO A 5 4.55 9.83 4.18
N SER A 6 3.68 10.80 4.47
CA SER A 6 2.32 10.90 3.91
C SER A 6 1.88 12.36 3.80
N LEU A 7 0.72 12.57 3.19
CA LEU A 7 0.00 13.85 3.18
C LEU A 7 -0.85 13.99 4.45
N LEU A 8 -0.23 14.33 5.60
CA LEU A 8 -0.98 14.51 6.84
C LEU A 8 -2.16 15.50 6.65
N PRO A 9 -3.33 15.24 7.27
CA PRO A 9 -3.59 14.19 8.27
C PRO A 9 -3.85 12.79 7.71
N ALA A 10 -3.88 12.59 6.39
CA ALA A 10 -3.99 11.26 5.79
C ALA A 10 -2.75 10.42 6.12
N GLY A 11 -2.95 9.14 6.47
CA GLY A 11 -1.85 8.20 6.72
C GLY A 11 -1.02 8.50 7.98
N ARG A 12 -1.61 9.08 9.04
CA ARG A 12 -0.93 9.11 10.34
C ARG A 12 -0.60 7.69 10.81
N GLY A 13 0.54 7.52 11.49
CA GLY A 13 0.94 6.25 12.08
C GLY A 13 2.19 5.64 11.46
N PRO A 14 2.60 4.47 11.97
CA PRO A 14 3.95 3.96 11.74
C PRO A 14 4.24 3.46 10.32
N GLU A 15 3.23 3.02 9.55
CA GLU A 15 3.44 2.32 8.26
C GLU A 15 2.71 2.96 7.07
N PRO A 16 2.82 4.29 6.86
CA PRO A 16 2.03 5.00 5.86
C PRO A 16 2.25 4.50 4.43
N LEU A 17 3.47 4.06 4.08
CA LEU A 17 3.79 3.61 2.72
C LEU A 17 3.15 2.25 2.40
N PHE A 18 3.18 1.31 3.34
CA PHE A 18 2.45 0.04 3.19
C PHE A 18 0.98 0.30 2.90
N TRP A 19 0.35 1.16 3.71
CA TRP A 19 -1.06 1.48 3.58
C TRP A 19 -1.37 2.28 2.32
N ALA A 20 -0.47 3.15 1.86
CA ALA A 20 -0.61 3.85 0.59
C ALA A 20 -0.78 2.87 -0.58
N PHE A 21 0.06 1.83 -0.65
CA PHE A 21 -0.10 0.77 -1.65
C PHE A 21 -1.33 -0.09 -1.40
N ARG A 22 -1.61 -0.46 -0.14
CA ARG A 22 -2.73 -1.34 0.23
C ARG A 22 -4.11 -0.72 -0.03
N TRP A 23 -4.23 0.59 0.14
CA TRP A 23 -5.43 1.36 -0.18
C TRP A 23 -5.54 1.70 -1.68
N GLY A 24 -4.50 1.41 -2.47
CA GLY A 24 -4.50 1.69 -3.90
C GLY A 24 -4.26 3.16 -4.25
N LEU A 25 -3.66 3.96 -3.35
CA LEU A 25 -3.35 5.37 -3.62
C LEU A 25 -2.52 5.52 -4.89
N ARG A 26 -2.82 6.53 -5.71
CA ARG A 26 -2.00 6.91 -6.87
C ARG A 26 -1.01 8.02 -6.56
N GLU A 27 -1.16 8.65 -5.41
CA GLU A 27 -0.28 9.68 -4.88
C GLU A 27 -0.16 9.55 -3.36
N THR A 28 0.97 10.00 -2.83
CA THR A 28 1.21 10.20 -1.40
C THR A 28 1.92 11.54 -1.26
N GLY A 29 2.68 11.74 -0.20
CA GLY A 29 3.54 12.89 -0.08
C GLY A 29 4.45 12.80 1.12
N VAL A 30 5.14 13.90 1.38
CA VAL A 30 5.94 14.09 2.59
C VAL A 30 5.49 15.35 3.30
N THR A 31 5.34 15.25 4.61
CA THR A 31 4.92 16.35 5.48
C THR A 31 5.99 16.66 6.51
N VAL A 32 6.39 17.92 6.61
CA VAL A 32 7.15 18.43 7.75
C VAL A 32 6.17 19.06 8.73
N HIS A 33 6.11 18.54 9.95
CA HIS A 33 5.18 19.00 10.98
C HIS A 33 5.86 19.25 12.33
N ARG A 34 5.18 19.99 13.21
CA ARG A 34 5.63 20.14 14.60
C ARG A 34 5.24 18.90 15.39
N MET A 35 6.20 18.37 16.15
CA MET A 35 5.88 17.31 17.10
C MET A 35 5.05 17.88 18.25
N GLU A 36 4.00 17.18 18.61
CA GLU A 36 3.17 17.44 19.79
C GLU A 36 3.03 16.15 20.60
N ARG A 37 2.18 16.16 21.64
CA ARG A 37 1.96 14.98 22.49
C ARG A 37 1.34 13.81 21.70
N GLY A 38 0.47 14.12 20.73
CA GLY A 38 -0.12 13.12 19.85
C GLY A 38 0.85 12.67 18.76
N LEU A 39 0.70 11.43 18.32
CA LEU A 39 1.53 10.85 17.26
C LEU A 39 1.06 11.38 15.90
N ASP A 40 1.91 12.14 15.22
CA ASP A 40 1.66 12.77 13.92
C ASP A 40 0.45 13.72 13.88
N THR A 41 0.11 14.36 15.00
CA THR A 41 -1.06 15.26 15.10
C THR A 41 -0.74 16.75 15.04
N GLY A 42 0.52 17.13 15.21
CA GLY A 42 0.87 18.55 15.34
C GLY A 42 0.78 19.31 14.01
N PRO A 43 0.79 20.66 14.06
CA PRO A 43 0.53 21.49 12.89
C PRO A 43 1.58 21.27 11.78
N ILE A 44 1.08 21.29 10.55
CA ILE A 44 1.86 21.15 9.32
C ILE A 44 2.63 22.45 9.08
N LEU A 45 3.90 22.35 8.72
CA LEU A 45 4.75 23.48 8.36
C LEU A 45 4.99 23.56 6.86
N ALA A 46 5.14 22.40 6.22
CA ALA A 46 5.24 22.27 4.79
C ALA A 46 4.84 20.85 4.37
N GLN A 47 4.33 20.71 3.16
CA GLN A 47 3.90 19.42 2.60
C GLN A 47 4.15 19.42 1.09
N GLU A 48 4.46 18.26 0.55
CA GLU A 48 4.68 18.04 -0.89
C GLU A 48 4.01 16.75 -1.34
N THR A 49 3.18 16.83 -2.39
CA THR A 49 2.54 15.68 -3.04
C THR A 49 3.50 14.98 -3.99
N VAL A 50 3.49 13.65 -3.97
CA VAL A 50 4.38 12.78 -4.75
C VAL A 50 3.54 11.69 -5.43
N PRO A 51 3.59 11.56 -6.76
CA PRO A 51 2.88 10.48 -7.47
C PRO A 51 3.53 9.12 -7.15
N ILE A 52 2.70 8.09 -6.99
CA ILE A 52 3.15 6.72 -6.80
C ILE A 52 3.13 6.00 -8.15
N GLY A 53 4.32 5.83 -8.74
CA GLY A 53 4.49 5.13 -10.01
C GLY A 53 3.90 3.71 -10.05
N GLY A 54 3.56 3.23 -11.23
CA GLY A 54 2.97 1.88 -11.43
C GLY A 54 3.88 0.74 -10.98
N ASP A 55 5.20 0.92 -11.13
CA ASP A 55 6.23 -0.03 -10.73
C ASP A 55 6.94 0.35 -9.41
N ALA A 56 6.41 1.35 -8.69
CA ALA A 56 7.00 1.79 -7.43
C ALA A 56 6.96 0.66 -6.38
N THR A 57 8.05 0.55 -5.64
CA THR A 57 8.16 -0.31 -4.45
C THR A 57 8.24 0.53 -3.18
N ILE A 58 7.93 -0.07 -2.02
CA ILE A 58 8.06 0.63 -0.74
C ILE A 58 9.47 1.22 -0.58
N PRO A 59 10.58 0.47 -0.76
CA PRO A 59 11.92 1.04 -0.64
C PRO A 59 12.19 2.19 -1.62
N SER A 60 11.81 2.02 -2.90
CA SER A 60 12.04 3.08 -3.90
C SER A 60 11.25 4.36 -3.63
N LEU A 61 10.05 4.24 -3.07
CA LEU A 61 9.22 5.38 -2.71
C LEU A 61 9.72 6.03 -1.40
N GLU A 62 10.18 5.23 -0.45
CA GLU A 62 10.82 5.70 0.77
C GLU A 62 12.07 6.53 0.47
N ASP A 63 12.94 6.06 -0.43
CA ASP A 63 14.14 6.79 -0.86
C ASP A 63 13.80 8.16 -1.49
N ASP A 64 12.80 8.22 -2.38
CA ASP A 64 12.34 9.47 -2.99
C ASP A 64 11.76 10.44 -1.94
N LEU A 65 10.90 9.92 -1.05
CA LEU A 65 10.29 10.72 0.02
C LEU A 65 11.30 11.20 1.06
N ALA A 66 12.33 10.42 1.37
CA ALA A 66 13.41 10.84 2.26
C ALA A 66 14.20 12.01 1.67
N SER A 67 14.52 11.95 0.38
CA SER A 67 15.21 13.03 -0.35
C SER A 67 14.40 14.33 -0.37
N ARG A 68 13.12 14.23 -0.75
CA ARG A 68 12.19 15.37 -0.77
C ARG A 68 11.94 15.92 0.63
N GLY A 69 11.74 15.03 1.60
CA GLY A 69 11.55 15.36 3.00
C GLY A 69 12.72 16.13 3.60
N GLY A 70 13.95 15.72 3.30
CA GLY A 70 15.15 16.45 3.71
C GLY A 70 15.22 17.86 3.11
N SER A 71 14.89 18.00 1.83
CA SER A 71 14.84 19.31 1.15
C SER A 71 13.76 20.21 1.75
N LEU A 72 12.57 19.66 2.01
CA LEU A 72 11.43 20.34 2.60
C LEU A 72 11.73 20.78 4.05
N ALA A 73 12.37 19.91 4.84
CA ALA A 73 12.75 20.20 6.21
C ALA A 73 13.81 21.31 6.28
N ARG A 74 14.80 21.29 5.38
CA ARG A 74 15.80 22.38 5.29
C ARG A 74 15.13 23.72 5.04
N ARG A 75 14.19 23.78 4.08
CA ARG A 75 13.39 24.99 3.80
C ARG A 75 12.65 25.47 5.05
N VAL A 76 11.95 24.57 5.74
CA VAL A 76 11.22 24.91 6.97
C VAL A 76 12.16 25.45 8.06
N ILE A 77 13.33 24.83 8.26
CA ILE A 77 14.33 25.28 9.25
C ILE A 77 14.81 26.70 8.94
N ASP A 78 14.99 27.04 7.66
CA ASP A 78 15.38 28.39 7.24
C ASP A 78 14.23 29.40 7.45
N GLU A 79 12.99 29.02 7.14
CA GLU A 79 11.82 29.91 7.18
C GLU A 79 11.29 30.17 8.59
N LEU A 80 11.41 29.19 9.51
CA LEU A 80 10.80 29.22 10.84
C LEU A 80 11.28 30.40 11.72
N PRO A 81 12.59 30.68 11.85
CA PRO A 81 13.08 31.80 12.67
C PRO A 81 12.68 33.18 12.14
N ARG A 82 12.33 33.26 10.84
CA ARG A 82 11.92 34.50 10.16
C ARG A 82 10.40 34.68 10.16
N GLY A 83 9.65 33.74 10.74
CA GLY A 83 8.19 33.75 10.74
C GLY A 83 7.56 33.43 9.37
N ALA A 84 8.32 32.92 8.41
CA ALA A 84 7.82 32.62 7.06
C ALA A 84 7.14 31.25 6.96
N ALA A 85 7.55 30.27 7.79
CA ALA A 85 6.87 28.97 7.89
C ALA A 85 5.75 29.06 8.93
N VAL A 86 4.53 29.35 8.46
CA VAL A 86 3.33 29.47 9.30
C VAL A 86 2.75 28.08 9.57
N PRO A 87 2.68 27.63 10.83
CA PRO A 87 2.10 26.33 11.15
C PRO A 87 0.59 26.33 10.89
N VAL A 88 0.11 25.32 10.17
CA VAL A 88 -1.31 25.09 9.89
C VAL A 88 -1.80 23.89 10.71
N PRO A 89 -2.78 24.06 11.62
CA PRO A 89 -3.38 22.93 12.34
C PRO A 89 -3.90 21.88 11.36
N GLN A 90 -3.67 20.61 11.67
CA GLN A 90 -4.29 19.52 10.92
C GLN A 90 -5.81 19.54 11.15
N SER A 91 -6.60 19.14 10.15
CA SER A 91 -8.04 18.95 10.36
C SER A 91 -8.33 17.79 11.31
N ASP A 92 -9.49 17.82 11.95
CA ASP A 92 -10.02 16.72 12.78
C ASP A 92 -10.69 15.60 11.95
N ALA A 93 -10.48 15.61 10.63
CA ALA A 93 -10.95 14.54 9.75
C ALA A 93 -10.47 13.18 10.27
N ALA A 94 -11.41 12.25 10.44
CA ALA A 94 -11.10 10.91 10.86
C ALA A 94 -10.39 10.18 9.71
N THR A 95 -9.07 10.00 9.79
CA THR A 95 -8.31 9.24 8.79
C THR A 95 -8.02 7.82 9.30
N PRO A 96 -7.97 6.81 8.41
CA PRO A 96 -7.56 5.48 8.83
C PRO A 96 -6.14 5.51 9.39
N TRP A 97 -5.95 4.90 10.56
CA TRP A 97 -4.64 4.84 11.20
C TRP A 97 -3.73 3.83 10.47
N ALA A 98 -2.59 4.30 9.98
CA ALA A 98 -1.59 3.51 9.25
C ALA A 98 -0.76 2.63 10.21
N ARG A 99 -1.43 1.69 10.89
CA ARG A 99 -0.83 0.79 11.89
C ARG A 99 0.19 -0.18 11.29
N ILE A 100 0.95 -0.84 12.16
CA ILE A 100 1.75 -2.00 11.76
C ILE A 100 0.85 -3.08 11.13
N PRO A 101 1.14 -3.58 9.91
CA PRO A 101 0.33 -4.58 9.24
C PRO A 101 0.40 -5.92 9.96
N GLY A 102 -0.74 -6.63 10.00
CA GLY A 102 -0.82 -8.01 10.44
C GLY A 102 -0.83 -8.96 9.24
N THR A 103 -0.89 -10.27 9.51
CA THR A 103 -0.90 -11.31 8.46
C THR A 103 -2.01 -11.13 7.44
N ASP A 104 -3.20 -10.71 7.87
CA ASP A 104 -4.36 -10.51 7.00
C ASP A 104 -4.16 -9.33 6.03
N ASP A 105 -3.38 -8.31 6.43
CA ASP A 105 -3.07 -7.16 5.57
C ASP A 105 -2.06 -7.54 4.48
N LEU A 106 -1.24 -8.57 4.72
CA LEU A 106 -0.26 -9.14 3.80
C LEU A 106 -0.86 -10.17 2.83
N THR A 107 -2.15 -10.03 2.53
CA THR A 107 -2.89 -10.93 1.65
C THR A 107 -3.72 -10.15 0.63
N VAL A 108 -3.68 -10.60 -0.63
CA VAL A 108 -4.59 -10.16 -1.69
C VAL A 108 -5.71 -11.18 -1.89
N THR A 109 -6.87 -10.73 -2.37
CA THR A 109 -7.97 -11.62 -2.72
C THR A 109 -8.32 -11.50 -4.19
N THR A 110 -8.91 -12.52 -4.78
CA THR A 110 -9.34 -12.52 -6.19
C THR A 110 -10.48 -11.54 -6.49
N ALA A 111 -11.05 -10.89 -5.46
CA ALA A 111 -11.99 -9.78 -5.63
C ALA A 111 -11.31 -8.47 -6.02
N TRP A 112 -9.98 -8.39 -5.91
CA TRP A 112 -9.21 -7.22 -6.34
C TRP A 112 -9.05 -7.24 -7.85
N ALA A 113 -8.80 -6.07 -8.45
CA ALA A 113 -8.28 -6.01 -9.81
C ALA A 113 -6.87 -6.62 -9.86
N ALA A 114 -6.57 -7.38 -10.93
CA ALA A 114 -5.27 -8.01 -11.11
C ALA A 114 -4.12 -6.99 -11.08
N VAL A 115 -4.36 -5.81 -11.64
CA VAL A 115 -3.38 -4.71 -11.68
C VAL A 115 -3.05 -4.19 -10.28
N ASP A 116 -4.04 -4.03 -9.42
CA ASP A 116 -3.84 -3.50 -8.07
C ASP A 116 -3.26 -4.57 -7.14
N ALA A 117 -3.68 -5.83 -7.28
CA ALA A 117 -3.05 -6.96 -6.60
C ALA A 117 -1.56 -7.08 -7.00
N ALA A 118 -1.25 -7.04 -8.28
CA ALA A 118 0.13 -7.10 -8.76
C ALA A 118 0.95 -5.90 -8.28
N ARG A 119 0.37 -4.69 -8.28
CA ARG A 119 1.02 -3.48 -7.75
C ARG A 119 1.34 -3.61 -6.28
N PHE A 120 0.39 -4.06 -5.45
CA PHE A 120 0.62 -4.27 -4.03
C PHE A 120 1.67 -5.37 -3.76
N ILE A 121 1.59 -6.52 -4.45
CA ILE A 121 2.60 -7.58 -4.33
C ILE A 121 3.98 -7.07 -4.69
N ARG A 122 4.10 -6.35 -5.82
CA ARG A 122 5.36 -5.74 -6.25
C ARG A 122 5.90 -4.77 -5.19
N ALA A 123 5.03 -3.94 -4.63
CA ALA A 123 5.46 -2.90 -3.73
C ALA A 123 5.85 -3.38 -2.34
N ALA A 124 5.07 -4.30 -1.77
CA ALA A 124 5.21 -4.75 -0.40
C ALA A 124 6.21 -5.91 -0.24
N SER A 125 6.33 -6.79 -1.23
CA SER A 125 7.15 -8.01 -1.09
C SER A 125 8.65 -7.80 -0.81
N PRO A 126 9.32 -6.72 -1.27
CA PRO A 126 10.71 -6.46 -0.90
C PRO A 126 10.92 -6.22 0.61
N VAL A 127 9.88 -5.77 1.32
CA VAL A 127 9.94 -5.45 2.76
C VAL A 127 9.33 -6.57 3.60
N TYR A 128 8.17 -7.10 3.18
CA TYR A 128 7.39 -8.05 3.98
C TYR A 128 7.48 -9.51 3.48
N GLY A 129 8.26 -9.78 2.43
CA GLY A 129 8.43 -11.11 1.88
C GLY A 129 7.28 -11.55 0.99
N ARG A 130 6.83 -12.80 1.12
CA ARG A 130 5.79 -13.37 0.24
C ARG A 130 4.41 -12.87 0.68
N ILE A 131 3.66 -12.30 -0.26
CA ILE A 131 2.30 -11.79 -0.04
C ILE A 131 1.28 -12.89 -0.35
N GLY A 132 0.41 -13.21 0.60
CA GLY A 132 -0.61 -14.24 0.45
C GLY A 132 -1.60 -13.93 -0.68
N CYS A 133 -2.17 -14.98 -1.27
CA CYS A 133 -3.24 -14.84 -2.26
C CYS A 133 -4.38 -15.80 -1.91
N VAL A 134 -5.55 -15.24 -1.63
CA VAL A 134 -6.77 -15.98 -1.30
C VAL A 134 -7.67 -16.05 -2.52
N VAL A 135 -8.07 -17.26 -2.87
CA VAL A 135 -8.94 -17.56 -4.00
C VAL A 135 -10.40 -17.59 -3.55
N GLY A 136 -11.21 -16.74 -4.16
CA GLY A 136 -12.61 -16.55 -3.84
C GLY A 136 -12.84 -15.82 -2.51
N ASP A 137 -14.12 -15.63 -2.21
CA ASP A 137 -14.57 -14.75 -1.13
C ASP A 137 -14.60 -15.45 0.23
N THR A 138 -14.44 -16.78 0.23
CA THR A 138 -14.66 -17.63 1.41
C THR A 138 -13.38 -18.08 2.12
N GLY A 139 -12.19 -17.66 1.64
CA GLY A 139 -10.93 -17.97 2.32
C GLY A 139 -10.50 -19.45 2.28
N ARG A 140 -11.24 -20.31 1.58
CA ARG A 140 -11.07 -21.77 1.62
C ARG A 140 -9.90 -22.30 0.79
N SER A 141 -9.31 -21.46 -0.06
CA SER A 141 -8.15 -21.82 -0.88
C SER A 141 -7.12 -20.70 -0.82
N ILE A 142 -6.02 -20.96 -0.11
CA ILE A 142 -4.89 -20.05 0.03
C ILE A 142 -3.78 -20.61 -0.86
N LEU A 143 -3.35 -19.82 -1.84
CA LEU A 143 -2.18 -20.15 -2.64
C LEU A 143 -0.91 -19.86 -1.84
N PRO A 144 0.22 -20.53 -2.15
CA PRO A 144 1.51 -20.09 -1.61
C PRO A 144 1.65 -18.60 -1.90
N GLY A 145 2.01 -17.80 -0.89
CA GLY A 145 2.19 -16.36 -1.09
C GLY A 145 3.19 -16.10 -2.21
N PHE A 146 3.14 -14.96 -2.87
CA PHE A 146 3.97 -14.62 -4.03
C PHE A 146 4.88 -13.43 -3.74
N HIS A 147 6.08 -13.46 -4.30
CA HIS A 147 6.99 -12.31 -4.32
C HIS A 147 6.91 -11.57 -5.67
N ALA A 148 7.33 -10.31 -5.75
CA ALA A 148 7.37 -9.52 -6.99
C ALA A 148 7.98 -10.29 -8.18
N ARG A 149 9.13 -10.94 -7.94
CA ARG A 149 9.88 -11.76 -8.91
C ARG A 149 9.13 -12.98 -9.44
N ASP A 150 8.08 -13.40 -8.75
CA ASP A 150 7.27 -14.55 -9.15
C ASP A 150 6.23 -14.12 -10.21
N ILE A 151 5.90 -12.83 -10.34
CA ILE A 151 4.95 -12.35 -11.34
C ILE A 151 5.57 -12.45 -12.74
N VAL A 152 4.95 -13.27 -13.60
CA VAL A 152 5.36 -13.49 -15.00
C VAL A 152 4.57 -12.59 -15.95
N ALA A 153 3.27 -12.43 -15.71
CA ALA A 153 2.41 -11.59 -16.53
C ALA A 153 1.20 -11.09 -15.74
N VAL A 154 0.72 -9.91 -16.08
CA VAL A 154 -0.53 -9.32 -15.55
C VAL A 154 -1.41 -8.97 -16.74
N ARG A 155 -2.69 -9.31 -16.65
CA ARG A 155 -3.72 -8.92 -17.62
C ARG A 155 -4.78 -8.11 -16.90
N GLU A 156 -5.16 -6.99 -17.49
CA GLU A 156 -6.16 -6.08 -16.91
C GLU A 156 -7.59 -6.63 -17.07
N HIS A 157 -7.81 -7.41 -18.12
CA HIS A 157 -9.07 -8.06 -18.42
C HIS A 157 -8.89 -9.58 -18.46
N ASP A 158 -9.92 -10.30 -18.03
CA ASP A 158 -10.00 -11.72 -18.30
C ASP A 158 -10.50 -11.92 -19.74
N ASP A 159 -9.84 -12.83 -20.47
CA ASP A 159 -10.45 -13.41 -21.66
C ASP A 159 -11.48 -14.44 -21.17
N ASP A 160 -12.74 -14.26 -21.55
CA ASP A 160 -13.94 -14.95 -21.07
C ASP A 160 -13.77 -16.47 -20.87
N GLY A 161 -13.85 -16.92 -19.61
CA GLY A 161 -14.03 -18.34 -19.24
C GLY A 161 -12.78 -19.07 -18.69
N GLY A 162 -13.02 -20.14 -17.95
CA GLY A 162 -11.99 -21.01 -17.34
C GLY A 162 -12.02 -21.01 -15.81
N GLU A 163 -11.23 -21.91 -15.21
CA GLU A 163 -11.14 -22.07 -13.75
C GLU A 163 -10.50 -20.84 -13.07
N PRO A 164 -10.90 -20.51 -11.81
CA PRO A 164 -10.31 -19.41 -11.05
C PRO A 164 -8.80 -19.54 -10.83
N VAL A 165 -8.29 -20.76 -10.83
CA VAL A 165 -6.86 -21.07 -10.75
C VAL A 165 -6.56 -22.18 -11.75
N SER A 166 -5.51 -22.01 -12.54
CA SER A 166 -5.01 -23.06 -13.44
C SER A 166 -3.50 -23.15 -13.38
N CYS A 167 -2.95 -24.36 -13.51
CA CYS A 167 -1.52 -24.60 -13.52
C CYS A 167 -1.08 -25.13 -14.89
N GLU A 168 -0.01 -24.54 -15.43
CA GLU A 168 0.63 -24.96 -16.68
C GLU A 168 2.13 -25.03 -16.43
N GLY A 169 2.66 -26.26 -16.29
CA GLY A 169 4.07 -26.48 -15.96
C GLY A 169 4.45 -25.88 -14.60
N ASP A 170 5.41 -24.96 -14.60
CA ASP A 170 5.89 -24.24 -13.42
C ASP A 170 5.13 -22.91 -13.18
N THR A 171 4.01 -22.68 -13.88
CA THR A 171 3.29 -21.42 -13.79
C THR A 171 1.87 -21.65 -13.28
N VAL A 172 1.42 -20.81 -12.34
CA VAL A 172 0.03 -20.76 -11.87
C VAL A 172 -0.61 -19.47 -12.36
N ARG A 173 -1.73 -19.57 -13.07
CA ARG A 173 -2.62 -18.45 -13.36
C ARG A 173 -3.65 -18.35 -12.23
N VAL A 174 -3.82 -17.14 -11.72
CA VAL A 174 -4.86 -16.79 -10.75
C VAL A 174 -5.76 -15.72 -11.37
N ARG A 175 -7.06 -15.99 -11.39
CA ARG A 175 -8.08 -15.03 -11.81
C ARG A 175 -8.37 -14.02 -10.71
N PHE A 176 -8.40 -12.76 -11.07
CA PHE A 176 -8.77 -11.61 -10.26
C PHE A 176 -9.98 -10.91 -10.90
N THR A 177 -10.56 -9.91 -10.22
CA THR A 177 -11.79 -9.27 -10.69
C THR A 177 -11.60 -7.76 -10.78
N PRO A 178 -11.37 -7.20 -12.00
CA PRO A 178 -11.10 -7.89 -13.27
C PRO A 178 -9.63 -8.37 -13.40
N GLY A 179 -9.40 -9.28 -14.34
CA GLY A 179 -8.07 -9.60 -14.86
C GLY A 179 -7.46 -10.88 -14.32
N ALA A 180 -6.20 -11.14 -14.67
CA ALA A 180 -5.49 -12.32 -14.17
C ALA A 180 -4.00 -12.06 -13.98
N ILE A 181 -3.39 -12.76 -13.04
CA ILE A 181 -1.94 -12.76 -12.83
C ILE A 181 -1.42 -14.17 -13.07
N ARG A 182 -0.31 -14.28 -13.80
CA ARG A 182 0.48 -15.52 -13.89
C ARG A 182 1.69 -15.41 -12.98
N PHE A 183 1.86 -16.39 -12.12
CA PHE A 183 3.00 -16.49 -11.22
C PHE A 183 3.83 -17.74 -11.52
N ARG A 184 5.15 -17.64 -11.40
CA ARG A 184 6.03 -18.81 -11.38
C ARG A 184 5.93 -19.49 -10.01
N ILE A 185 5.71 -20.78 -10.01
CA ILE A 185 5.74 -21.67 -8.85
C ILE A 185 7.20 -21.90 -8.49
N VAL A 186 7.58 -21.56 -7.26
CA VAL A 186 8.90 -21.89 -6.71
C VAL A 186 8.76 -23.19 -5.91
N PRO A 187 9.39 -24.30 -6.30
CA PRO A 187 9.16 -25.63 -5.72
C PRO A 187 9.46 -25.77 -4.23
N ASP A 188 10.16 -24.81 -3.62
CA ASP A 188 10.76 -24.94 -2.29
C ASP A 188 10.01 -24.16 -1.18
N VAL A 189 8.75 -23.82 -1.41
CA VAL A 189 7.90 -23.19 -0.38
C VAL A 189 6.99 -24.27 0.17
N ALA A 190 7.24 -24.71 1.41
CA ALA A 190 6.42 -25.69 2.11
C ALA A 190 4.92 -25.31 1.99
N PRO A 191 4.02 -26.29 1.77
CA PRO A 191 2.60 -26.01 1.63
C PRO A 191 2.10 -25.37 2.93
N LEU A 192 1.65 -24.12 2.83
CA LEU A 192 0.98 -23.43 3.93
C LEU A 192 -0.27 -24.22 4.30
N THR A 193 -0.34 -24.62 5.56
CA THR A 193 -1.45 -25.36 6.16
C THR A 193 -2.77 -24.65 5.87
N LEU A 194 -3.70 -25.35 5.20
CA LEU A 194 -5.09 -24.91 5.03
C LEU A 194 -5.75 -24.86 6.42
N HIS A 195 -5.75 -23.68 7.05
CA HIS A 195 -6.57 -23.45 8.22
C HIS A 195 -7.95 -22.93 7.80
N PRO A 196 -9.05 -23.57 8.23
CA PRO A 196 -10.35 -22.95 8.07
C PRO A 196 -10.41 -21.74 9.01
N ARG A 197 -10.56 -20.52 8.48
CA ARG A 197 -10.88 -19.36 9.30
C ARG A 197 -11.95 -18.48 8.70
N THR A 198 -12.87 -18.12 9.59
CA THR A 198 -13.90 -17.10 9.49
C THR A 198 -13.29 -15.75 9.86
N SER A 199 -13.15 -14.85 8.91
CA SER A 199 -12.86 -13.43 9.11
C SER A 199 -13.17 -12.72 7.79
N ALA A 200 -13.87 -11.58 7.85
CA ALA A 200 -14.26 -10.83 6.66
C ALA A 200 -13.01 -10.31 5.95
N LEU A 201 -12.73 -10.86 4.77
CA LEU A 201 -11.61 -10.45 3.94
C LEU A 201 -11.76 -8.97 3.57
N GLY A 202 -10.67 -8.22 3.72
CA GLY A 202 -10.64 -6.77 3.54
C GLY A 202 -11.02 -6.31 2.13
N THR A 203 -11.52 -5.08 2.06
CA THR A 203 -11.99 -4.41 0.84
C THR A 203 -10.93 -4.47 -0.28
N PRO A 204 -11.34 -4.71 -1.54
CA PRO A 204 -10.44 -4.62 -2.67
C PRO A 204 -9.83 -3.21 -2.76
N PRO A 205 -8.53 -3.05 -3.05
CA PRO A 205 -7.94 -1.78 -3.43
C PRO A 205 -8.61 -1.36 -4.73
N GLY A 206 -9.09 -0.13 -4.72
CA GLY A 206 -9.87 0.44 -5.81
C GLY A 206 -10.77 1.55 -5.29
N ALA A 207 -11.36 1.35 -4.12
CA ALA A 207 -11.97 2.44 -3.36
C ALA A 207 -10.95 2.97 -2.35
N LEU A 208 -10.47 4.19 -2.58
CA LEU A 208 -9.83 4.96 -1.53
C LEU A 208 -10.82 5.07 -0.37
N PRO A 209 -10.42 4.83 0.89
CA PRO A 209 -11.33 5.07 2.01
C PRO A 209 -11.83 6.52 1.94
N ASP A 210 -13.14 6.76 2.07
CA ASP A 210 -13.73 8.11 1.99
C ASP A 210 -13.04 9.09 2.94
N ALA A 211 -12.75 8.60 4.15
CA ALA A 211 -11.95 9.25 5.18
C ALA A 211 -10.56 9.74 4.71
N LEU A 212 -9.95 9.05 3.75
CA LEU A 212 -8.67 9.40 3.18
C LEU A 212 -8.84 10.43 2.06
N LEU A 213 -9.90 10.33 1.24
CA LEU A 213 -10.23 11.31 0.20
C LEU A 213 -10.49 12.69 0.80
N ASP A 214 -11.27 12.77 1.88
CA ASP A 214 -11.58 14.02 2.59
C ASP A 214 -10.34 14.69 3.22
N ALA A 215 -9.24 13.94 3.36
CA ALA A 215 -8.02 14.39 4.01
C ALA A 215 -6.89 14.75 3.04
N LEU A 216 -7.04 14.48 1.73
CA LEU A 216 -6.08 14.92 0.73
C LEU A 216 -6.28 16.40 0.41
N PRO A 217 -5.21 17.19 0.18
CA PRO A 217 -5.34 18.57 -0.27
C PRO A 217 -6.03 18.62 -1.65
N GLY A 218 -7.12 19.38 -1.74
CA GLY A 218 -7.91 19.57 -2.97
C GLY A 218 -7.26 20.51 -4.00
#